data_AF-A0A7J7PZ02-F1
#
_entry.id   AF-A0A7J7PZ02-F1
#
_cell.length_a   1.000
_cell.length_b   1.000
_cell.length_c   1.000
_cell.angle_alpha   90.00
_cell.angle_beta   90.00
_cell.angle_gamma   90.00
#
_symmetry.space_group_name_H-M   'P 1'
#
loop_
_entity.id
_entity.type
_entity.pdbx_description
1 polymer ?
#
loop_
_entity_poly.entity_id
_entity_poly.type
_entity_poly.pdbx_seq_one_letter_code
_entity_poly.pdbx_strand_id
1 'polypeptide(L)' 'MEGPTPVSALIHAATLVTAGIFIIARTNRIWGCSVYARTILLWVGAVTSLMRSSMGLVQNEVKRVLACSTCSQ' A
#
# COMPACT_ATOMS: atom_id res chain seq x y z
N MET A 1 -7.77 -13.18 0.67
CA MET A 1 -7.30 -13.53 -0.69
C MET A 1 -7.98 -14.80 -1.14
N GLU A 2 -9.21 -14.64 -1.66
CA GLU A 2 -10.06 -15.76 -2.09
C GLU A 2 -9.87 -16.10 -3.57
N GLY A 3 -9.28 -15.18 -4.35
CA GLY A 3 -8.95 -15.45 -5.75
C GLY A 3 -7.81 -16.45 -5.94
N PRO A 4 -7.65 -16.97 -7.17
CA PRO A 4 -6.57 -17.87 -7.53
C PRO A 4 -5.21 -17.18 -7.42
N THR A 5 -4.18 -17.95 -7.05
CA THR A 5 -2.81 -17.48 -6.80
C THR A 5 -2.24 -16.54 -7.87
N PRO A 6 -2.33 -16.83 -9.19
CA PRO A 6 -1.78 -15.92 -10.21
C PRO A 6 -2.53 -14.57 -10.28
N VAL A 7 -3.84 -14.56 -10.04
CA VAL A 7 -4.65 -13.33 -10.05
C VAL A 7 -4.35 -12.47 -8.83
N SER A 8 -4.20 -13.09 -7.65
CA SER A 8 -3.78 -12.35 -6.45
C SER A 8 -2.40 -11.71 -6.60
N ALA A 9 -1.46 -12.40 -7.25
CA ALA A 9 -0.13 -11.85 -7.52
C ALA A 9 -0.19 -10.67 -8.49
N LEU A 10 -0.95 -10.80 -9.60
CA LEU A 10 -1.10 -9.73 -10.58
C LEU A 10 -1.71 -8.47 -9.96
N ILE A 11 -2.80 -8.61 -9.18
CA ILE A 11 -3.51 -7.46 -8.63
C ILE A 11 -2.68 -6.74 -7.55
N HIS A 12 -2.11 -7.48 -6.60
CA HIS A 12 -1.38 -6.87 -5.50
C HIS A 12 0.00 -6.33 -5.88
N ALA A 13 0.70 -6.96 -6.83
CA ALA A 13 2.04 -6.51 -7.22
C ALA A 13 2.02 -5.51 -8.39
N ALA A 14 1.18 -5.72 -9.40
CA ALA A 14 1.32 -5.02 -10.67
C ALA A 14 0.32 -3.88 -10.91
N THR A 15 -0.87 -3.90 -10.30
CA THR A 15 -1.94 -2.95 -10.68
C THR A 15 -2.45 -2.07 -9.54
N LEU A 16 -2.78 -2.62 -8.37
CA LEU A 16 -3.46 -1.84 -7.32
C LEU A 16 -2.51 -0.84 -6.65
N VAL A 17 -1.31 -1.30 -6.26
CA VAL A 17 -0.31 -0.47 -5.56
C VAL A 17 0.33 0.55 -6.51
N THR A 18 0.70 0.10 -7.71
CA THR A 18 1.37 0.93 -8.71
C THR A 18 0.49 2.07 -9.23
N ALA A 19 -0.83 1.84 -9.40
CA ALA A 19 -1.76 2.88 -9.81
C ALA A 19 -1.86 4.01 -8.77
N GLY A 20 -1.91 3.68 -7.47
CA GLY A 20 -1.94 4.67 -6.40
C GLY A 20 -0.67 5.53 -6.38
N ILE A 21 0.50 4.89 -6.43
CA ILE A 21 1.80 5.58 -6.47
C ILE A 21 1.91 6.46 -7.72
N PHE A 22 1.45 5.97 -8.88
CA PHE A 22 1.48 6.72 -10.13
C PHE A 22 0.71 8.03 -10.05
N ILE A 23 -0.50 8.02 -9.47
CA ILE A 23 -1.31 9.24 -9.33
C ILE A 23 -0.61 10.24 -8.41
N ILE A 24 -0.07 9.80 -7.27
CA ILE A 24 0.67 10.67 -6.33
C ILE A 24 1.90 11.27 -7.02
N ALA A 25 2.69 10.46 -7.70
CA ALA A 25 3.88 10.90 -8.43
C ALA A 25 3.52 11.90 -9.54
N ARG A 26 2.46 11.63 -10.32
CA ARG A 26 2.01 12.50 -11.40
C ARG A 26 1.46 13.83 -10.90
N THR A 27 0.85 13.84 -9.71
CA THR A 27 0.31 15.04 -9.07
C THR A 27 1.28 15.71 -8.10
N ASN A 28 2.56 15.35 -8.09
CA ASN A 28 3.57 15.87 -7.15
C ASN A 28 3.63 17.41 -7.10
N ARG A 29 3.47 18.09 -8.25
CA ARG A 29 3.39 19.57 -8.30
C ARG A 29 2.26 20.13 -7.43
N ILE A 30 1.11 19.45 -7.39
CA ILE A 30 -0.07 19.85 -6.61
C ILE A 30 0.21 19.61 -5.12
N TRP A 31 0.78 18.46 -4.76
CA TRP A 31 1.17 18.16 -3.38
C TRP A 31 2.27 19.09 -2.84
N GLY A 32 3.13 19.62 -3.72
CA GLY A 32 4.14 20.61 -3.38
C GLY A 32 3.59 21.98 -2.97
N CYS A 33 2.36 22.33 -3.37
CA CYS A 33 1.73 23.61 -3.04
C CYS A 33 1.21 23.71 -1.60
N SER A 34 1.03 22.58 -0.89
CA SER A 34 0.50 22.56 0.47
C SER A 34 1.29 21.60 1.37
N VAL A 35 2.01 22.18 2.34
CA VAL A 35 2.76 21.41 3.33
C VAL A 35 1.81 20.54 4.18
N TYR A 36 0.64 21.06 4.55
CA TYR A 36 -0.35 20.31 5.33
C TYR A 36 -0.82 19.04 4.61
N ALA A 37 -1.16 19.15 3.32
CA ALA A 37 -1.62 18.01 2.53
C ALA A 37 -0.54 16.91 2.43
N ARG A 38 0.73 17.30 2.21
CA ARG A 38 1.85 16.37 2.15
C ARG A 38 2.13 15.71 3.51
N THR A 39 2.03 16.46 4.60
CA THR A 39 2.20 15.93 5.95
C THR A 39 1.12 14.90 6.30
N ILE A 40 -0.14 15.16 5.93
CA ILE A 40 -1.23 14.19 6.13
C ILE A 40 -0.97 12.90 5.35
N LEU A 41 -0.58 13.02 4.06
CA LEU A 41 -0.24 11.86 3.23
C LEU A 41 0.86 11.00 3.88
N LEU A 42 1.90 11.65 4.42
CA LEU A 42 3.01 10.98 5.08
C LEU A 42 2.57 10.25 6.35
N TRP A 43 1.75 10.89 7.20
CA TRP A 43 1.21 10.25 8.40
C TRP A 43 0.27 9.08 8.09
N VAL A 44 -0.62 9.24 7.10
CA VAL A 44 -1.51 8.15 6.67
C VAL A 44 -0.70 6.95 6.19
N GLY A 45 0.35 7.18 5.38
CA GLY A 45 1.25 6.12 4.93
C GLY A 45 1.99 5.44 6.09
N ALA A 46 2.57 6.23 7.01
CA ALA A 46 3.32 5.70 8.15
C ALA A 46 2.44 4.86 9.09
N VAL A 47 1.25 5.34 9.44
CA VAL A 47 0.32 4.60 10.31
C VAL A 47 -0.16 3.31 9.63
N THR A 48 -0.52 3.38 8.34
CA THR A 48 -0.97 2.20 7.58
C THR A 48 0.13 1.15 7.49
N SER A 49 1.37 1.57 7.24
CA SER A 49 2.55 0.72 7.17
C SER A 49 2.77 -0.05 8.47
N LEU A 50 2.76 0.66 9.60
CA LEU A 50 2.93 0.06 10.92
C LEU A 50 1.79 -0.92 11.24
N MET A 51 0.54 -0.51 11.03
CA MET A 51 -0.61 -1.36 11.30
C MET A 51 -0.58 -2.65 10.48
N ARG A 52 -0.28 -2.59 9.17
CA ARG A 52 -0.24 -3.78 8.32
C ARG A 52 0.99 -4.65 8.58
N SER A 53 2.12 -4.06 8.92
CA SER A 53 3.31 -4.81 9.35
C SER A 53 3.02 -5.63 10.60
N SER A 54 2.45 -5.02 11.64
CA SER A 54 2.08 -5.72 12.88
C SER A 54 1.03 -6.81 12.64
N MET A 55 0.02 -6.55 11.80
CA MET A 55 -0.97 -7.56 11.44
C MET A 55 -0.33 -8.72 10.67
N GLY A 56 0.63 -8.46 9.78
CA GLY A 56 1.31 -9.51 9.00
C GLY A 56 2.00 -10.58 9.84
N LEU A 57 2.47 -10.23 11.04
CA LEU A 57 3.18 -11.15 11.95
C LEU A 57 2.29 -12.26 12.54
N VAL A 58 0.98 -12.02 12.64
CA VAL A 58 0.02 -12.94 13.27
C VAL A 58 -0.76 -13.75 12.22
N GLN A 59 -0.50 -13.52 10.93
CA GLN A 59 -1.20 -14.19 9.84
C GLN A 59 -0.62 -15.60 9.61
N ASN A 60 -1.45 -16.63 9.74
CA ASN A 60 -1.07 -18.03 9.49
C ASN A 60 -1.05 -18.42 7.99
N GLU A 61 -1.71 -17.63 7.13
CA GLU A 61 -1.86 -17.92 5.70
C GLU A 61 -0.87 -17.13 4.85
N VAL A 62 0.01 -17.81 4.11
CA VAL A 62 1.09 -17.17 3.30
C VAL A 62 0.54 -16.10 2.35
N LYS A 63 -0.58 -16.35 1.67
CA LYS A 63 -1.21 -15.36 0.77
C LYS A 63 -1.61 -14.09 1.52
N ARG A 64 -2.10 -14.22 2.77
CA ARG A 64 -2.51 -13.08 3.60
C ARG A 64 -1.29 -12.35 4.16
N VAL A 65 -0.21 -13.06 4.49
CA VAL A 65 1.08 -12.45 4.88
C VAL A 65 1.64 -11.58 3.74
N LEU A 66 1.71 -12.13 2.52
CA LEU A 66 2.18 -11.39 1.34
C LEU A 66 1.27 -10.20 0.98
N ALA A 67 -0.04 -10.34 1.18
CA ALA A 67 -0.97 -9.22 1.06
C ALA A 67 -0.67 -8.11 2.08
N CYS A 68 -0.43 -8.46 3.34
CA CYS A 68 -0.10 -7.47 4.37
C CYS A 68 1.25 -6.81 4.11
N SER A 69 2.24 -7.58 3.62
CA SER A 69 3.56 -7.07 3.19
C SER A 69 3.43 -6.01 2.11
N THR A 70 2.64 -6.27 1.06
CA THR A 70 2.44 -5.30 -0.04
C THR A 70 1.65 -4.07 0.40
N CYS A 71 0.78 -4.17 1.40
CA CYS A 71 0.10 -2.99 1.95
C CYS A 71 0.97 -2.16 2.90
N SER A 72 2.01 -2.75 3.50
CA SER A 72 2.94 -2.01 4.36
C SER A 72 4.11 -1.36 3.63
N GLN A 73 4.36 -1.79 2.40
CA GLN A 73 5.41 -1.32 1.49
C GLN A 73 4.89 -0.18 0.60
#